data_AF-A0A1H1GVF6-F1
#
_entry.id   AF-A0A1H1GVF6-F1
#
_cell.length_a   1.000
_cell.length_b   1.000
_cell.length_c   1.000
_cell.angle_alpha   90.00
_cell.angle_beta   90.00
_cell.angle_gamma   90.00
#
_symmetry.space_group_name_H-M   'P 1'
#
loop_
_entity.id
_entity.type
_entity.pdbx_description
1 polymer ?
#
loop_
_entity_poly.entity_id
_entity_poly.type
_entity_poly.pdbx_seq_one_letter_code
_entity_poly.pdbx_strand_id
1 'polypeptide(L)'
;MVNRMLCLAGLLALSAAARAGTCEDGFEAVGDPRNGLLFMGEVQKPGLSVSSALGQLQKIALDKSYQIGNESITGNSGELFFTQTNLRTPIVMRAQADSSGQVSLGTKLARGQKVEVADARKEICSMLAMLKTGKEGEAIAAAVRKSSGAGQVIDAEAPKLSAEIGREIQKTMAGVKSKGTLGNLLIGSTNYATAGEHKEAFAPIIAKYKGRKYRIDGQIYTVSRNEFSGELVVAYLVTQTRGLLKIRQSSTYNSNNFMIQCVLAPDQAKFFLTLSEGDWVKLAGTVDKIDPESMELRDCRQAN
;
A
#
# COMPACT_ATOMS: atom_id res chain seq x y z
N MET A 1 -20.47 -63.09 -26.04
CA MET A 1 -19.62 -61.88 -26.15
C MET A 1 -20.47 -60.69 -25.71
N VAL A 2 -20.77 -60.53 -24.43
CA VAL A 2 -19.97 -59.93 -23.32
C VAL A 2 -19.71 -58.43 -23.48
N ASN A 3 -20.46 -57.68 -22.67
CA ASN A 3 -20.26 -56.38 -22.03
C ASN A 3 -20.00 -55.10 -22.85
N ARG A 4 -21.07 -54.30 -22.97
CA ARG A 4 -20.99 -52.83 -22.94
C ARG A 4 -20.91 -52.37 -21.48
N MET A 5 -19.72 -51.96 -21.06
CA MET A 5 -19.46 -51.37 -19.75
C MET A 5 -19.71 -49.85 -19.83
N LEU A 6 -20.86 -49.39 -19.31
CA LEU A 6 -21.15 -47.98 -19.10
C LEU A 6 -20.48 -47.55 -17.79
N CYS A 7 -19.39 -46.77 -17.87
CA CYS A 7 -18.84 -46.06 -16.72
C CYS A 7 -19.58 -44.72 -16.56
N LEU A 8 -20.52 -44.64 -15.61
CA LEU A 8 -20.96 -43.37 -15.06
C LEU A 8 -19.85 -42.83 -14.14
N ALA A 9 -19.08 -41.86 -14.62
CA ALA A 9 -18.20 -41.06 -13.77
C ALA A 9 -19.04 -39.98 -13.08
N GLY A 10 -19.28 -40.14 -11.78
CA GLY A 10 -19.97 -39.15 -10.95
C GLY A 10 -19.13 -37.87 -10.83
N LEU A 11 -19.69 -36.74 -11.28
CA LEU A 11 -19.15 -35.41 -10.99
C LEU A 11 -19.28 -35.13 -9.49
N LEU A 12 -18.16 -35.17 -8.77
CA LEU A 12 -18.02 -34.53 -7.47
C LEU A 12 -17.99 -33.01 -7.68
N ALA A 13 -19.16 -32.38 -7.71
CA ALA A 13 -19.27 -30.95 -7.56
C ALA A 13 -18.90 -30.58 -6.12
N LEU A 14 -17.66 -30.14 -5.89
CA LEU A 14 -17.31 -29.38 -4.70
C LEU A 14 -18.14 -28.09 -4.72
N SER A 15 -19.27 -28.14 -4.04
CA SER A 15 -20.08 -26.95 -3.79
C SER A 15 -19.27 -26.04 -2.87
N ALA A 16 -18.68 -24.99 -3.44
CA ALA A 16 -18.20 -23.87 -2.65
C ALA A 16 -19.40 -23.37 -1.83
N ALA A 17 -19.37 -23.56 -0.51
CA ALA A 17 -20.40 -23.05 0.36
C ALA A 17 -20.48 -21.53 0.15
N ALA A 18 -21.57 -21.08 -0.48
CA ALA A 18 -21.91 -19.67 -0.53
C ALA A 18 -21.99 -19.19 0.92
N ARG A 19 -21.02 -18.38 1.35
CA ARG A 19 -21.02 -17.81 2.70
C ARG A 19 -22.12 -16.74 2.75
N ALA A 20 -23.33 -17.17 3.11
CA ALA A 20 -24.44 -16.30 3.48
C ALA A 20 -24.31 -15.76 4.92
N GLY A 21 -23.08 -15.61 5.41
CA GLY A 21 -22.78 -15.12 6.76
C GLY A 21 -22.71 -13.60 6.79
N THR A 22 -23.06 -13.03 7.94
CA THR A 22 -22.76 -11.62 8.26
C THR A 22 -21.25 -11.45 8.48
N CYS A 23 -20.76 -10.21 8.54
CA CYS A 23 -19.34 -9.95 8.84
C CYS A 23 -18.93 -10.61 10.16
N GLU A 24 -19.83 -10.59 11.14
CA GLU A 24 -19.65 -11.10 12.48
C GLU A 24 -19.43 -12.61 12.50
N ASP A 25 -20.13 -13.34 11.62
CA ASP A 25 -20.00 -14.79 11.49
C ASP A 25 -18.65 -15.20 10.87
N GLY A 26 -18.10 -14.35 10.00
CA GLY A 26 -16.83 -14.54 9.31
C GLY A 26 -15.65 -13.83 9.96
N PHE A 27 -15.84 -13.15 11.10
CA PHE A 27 -14.79 -12.35 11.71
C PHE A 27 -13.69 -13.21 12.32
N GLU A 28 -12.44 -12.91 11.96
CA GLU A 28 -11.27 -13.63 12.43
C GLU A 28 -10.41 -12.78 13.36
N ALA A 29 -9.94 -13.40 14.44
CA ALA A 29 -8.89 -12.89 15.31
C ALA A 29 -7.77 -13.94 15.36
N VAL A 30 -6.67 -13.67 14.68
CA VAL A 30 -5.60 -14.64 14.45
C VAL A 30 -4.29 -14.19 15.10
N GLY A 31 -3.61 -15.12 15.76
CA GLY A 31 -2.29 -14.91 16.35
C GLY A 31 -2.30 -14.79 17.88
N ASP A 32 -1.15 -14.45 18.44
CA ASP A 32 -0.96 -14.25 19.88
C ASP A 32 -0.90 -12.74 20.20
N PRO A 33 -1.65 -12.23 21.20
CA PRO A 33 -1.62 -10.82 21.60
C PRO A 33 -0.22 -10.28 21.91
N ARG A 34 0.69 -11.13 22.38
CA ARG A 34 2.09 -10.76 22.68
C ARG A 34 2.91 -10.54 21.41
N ASN A 35 2.48 -11.09 20.28
CA ASN A 35 3.14 -11.02 18.97
C ASN A 35 2.33 -10.20 17.94
N GLY A 36 1.27 -9.52 18.40
CA GLY A 36 0.35 -8.73 17.58
C GLY A 36 -0.75 -9.59 16.97
N LEU A 37 -2.00 -9.33 17.38
CA LEU A 37 -3.20 -9.93 16.81
C LEU A 37 -3.50 -9.36 15.42
N LEU A 38 -3.92 -10.21 14.51
CA LEU A 38 -4.56 -9.83 13.26
C LEU A 38 -6.09 -9.91 13.44
N PHE A 39 -6.78 -8.83 13.12
CA PHE A 39 -8.23 -8.80 12.99
C PHE A 39 -8.62 -8.65 11.53
N MET A 40 -9.63 -9.41 11.10
CA MET A 40 -10.13 -9.36 9.74
C MET A 40 -11.63 -9.62 9.71
N GLY A 41 -12.36 -8.80 8.97
CA GLY A 41 -13.76 -9.01 8.63
C GLY A 41 -13.95 -8.87 7.12
N GLU A 42 -15.00 -9.51 6.62
CA GLU A 42 -15.33 -9.52 5.19
C GLU A 42 -16.84 -9.48 4.99
N VAL A 43 -17.28 -8.85 3.90
CA VAL A 43 -18.64 -8.92 3.40
C VAL A 43 -18.67 -9.16 1.89
N GLN A 44 -19.70 -9.87 1.42
CA GLN A 44 -20.04 -9.95 0.00
C GLN A 44 -21.21 -9.02 -0.29
N LYS A 45 -21.02 -8.03 -1.16
CA LYS A 45 -22.08 -7.11 -1.61
C LYS A 45 -22.14 -7.07 -3.13
N PRO A 46 -22.92 -7.97 -3.78
CA PRO A 46 -23.04 -8.01 -5.23
C PRO A 46 -23.46 -6.65 -5.81
N GLY A 47 -22.82 -6.24 -6.91
CA GLY A 47 -23.05 -4.95 -7.55
C GLY A 47 -22.33 -3.77 -6.89
N LEU A 48 -21.46 -4.02 -5.90
CA LEU A 48 -20.53 -3.02 -5.38
C LEU A 48 -19.26 -3.01 -6.23
N SER A 49 -18.96 -1.88 -6.88
CA SER A 49 -17.70 -1.73 -7.63
C SER A 49 -16.52 -1.53 -6.67
N VAL A 50 -15.31 -1.92 -7.10
CA VAL A 50 -14.06 -1.66 -6.35
C VAL A 50 -13.93 -0.19 -5.98
N SER A 51 -14.17 0.69 -6.95
CA SER A 51 -14.12 2.13 -6.76
C SER A 51 -15.15 2.58 -5.71
N SER A 52 -16.41 2.15 -5.82
CA SER A 52 -17.44 2.51 -4.84
C SER A 52 -17.11 2.02 -3.44
N ALA A 53 -16.63 0.78 -3.29
CA ALA A 53 -16.27 0.20 -1.99
C ALA A 53 -15.18 1.02 -1.28
N LEU A 54 -14.06 1.26 -1.96
CA LEU A 54 -12.92 1.97 -1.36
C LEU A 54 -13.25 3.44 -1.08
N GLY A 55 -13.98 4.11 -1.98
CA GLY A 55 -14.38 5.50 -1.76
C GLY A 55 -15.34 5.62 -0.58
N GLN A 56 -16.30 4.72 -0.45
CA GLN A 56 -17.16 4.69 0.74
C GLN A 56 -16.35 4.45 2.01
N LEU A 57 -15.44 3.47 2.04
CA LEU A 57 -14.57 3.26 3.21
C LEU A 57 -13.71 4.48 3.55
N GLN A 58 -13.29 5.24 2.55
CA GLN A 58 -12.58 6.50 2.77
C GLN A 58 -13.46 7.53 3.49
N LYS A 59 -14.74 7.68 3.08
CA LYS A 59 -15.71 8.54 3.77
C LYS A 59 -15.97 8.07 5.20
N ILE A 60 -16.19 6.78 5.38
CA ILE A 60 -16.48 6.17 6.68
C ILE A 60 -15.30 6.35 7.64
N ALA A 61 -14.08 6.15 7.14
CA ALA A 61 -12.85 6.38 7.89
C ALA A 61 -12.70 7.85 8.30
N LEU A 62 -12.96 8.81 7.40
CA LEU A 62 -12.95 10.24 7.72
C LEU A 62 -13.97 10.60 8.81
N ASP A 63 -15.20 10.09 8.72
CA ASP A 63 -16.26 10.35 9.71
C ASP A 63 -15.90 9.81 11.09
N LYS A 64 -15.11 8.74 11.13
CA LYS A 64 -14.55 8.14 12.34
C LYS A 64 -13.19 8.72 12.75
N SER A 65 -12.79 9.86 12.18
CA SER A 65 -11.56 10.59 12.49
C SER A 65 -10.26 9.81 12.23
N TYR A 66 -10.26 8.85 11.30
CA TYR A 66 -9.04 8.24 10.80
C TYR A 66 -8.32 9.17 9.82
N GLN A 67 -6.99 9.12 9.82
CA GLN A 67 -6.20 9.68 8.75
C GLN A 67 -6.28 8.76 7.52
N ILE A 68 -6.84 9.26 6.43
CA ILE A 68 -7.00 8.49 5.20
C ILE A 68 -5.72 8.49 4.33
N GLY A 69 -5.44 7.33 3.75
CA GLY A 69 -4.53 7.17 2.62
C GLY A 69 -5.24 7.40 1.29
N ASN A 70 -4.62 6.90 0.22
CA ASN A 70 -5.19 6.94 -1.14
C ASN A 70 -5.59 5.54 -1.59
N GLU A 71 -6.56 5.50 -2.49
CA GLU A 71 -6.97 4.27 -3.15
C GLU A 71 -5.88 3.83 -4.14
N SER A 72 -5.51 2.55 -4.08
CA SER A 72 -4.67 1.91 -5.09
C SER A 72 -5.49 0.83 -5.79
N ILE A 73 -6.07 1.17 -6.94
CA ILE A 73 -6.88 0.26 -7.75
C ILE A 73 -6.05 -0.25 -8.92
N THR A 74 -5.95 -1.57 -9.06
CA THR A 74 -5.20 -2.25 -10.12
C THR A 74 -6.06 -3.38 -10.70
N GLY A 75 -6.45 -3.24 -11.96
CA GLY A 75 -7.34 -4.19 -12.63
C GLY A 75 -8.66 -4.38 -11.87
N ASN A 76 -8.94 -5.62 -11.46
CA ASN A 76 -10.20 -6.03 -10.84
C ASN A 76 -10.19 -5.95 -9.30
N SER A 77 -9.18 -5.33 -8.70
CA SER A 77 -9.05 -5.22 -7.25
C SER A 77 -8.45 -3.88 -6.85
N GLY A 78 -8.57 -3.54 -5.58
CA GLY A 78 -7.88 -2.39 -5.04
C GLY A 78 -7.77 -2.44 -3.53
N GLU A 79 -6.94 -1.56 -3.01
CA GLU A 79 -6.72 -1.41 -1.58
C GLU A 79 -6.77 0.05 -1.15
N LEU A 80 -7.14 0.26 0.10
CA LEU A 80 -7.09 1.55 0.78
C LEU A 80 -6.50 1.31 2.17
N PHE A 81 -5.63 2.21 2.58
CA PHE A 81 -5.13 2.25 3.95
C PHE A 81 -5.66 3.49 4.66
N PHE A 82 -5.94 3.36 5.94
CA PHE A 82 -6.23 4.49 6.81
C PHE A 82 -5.70 4.19 8.21
N THR A 83 -5.39 5.24 8.96
CA THR A 83 -4.59 5.13 10.18
C THR A 83 -5.24 5.88 11.33
N GLN A 84 -5.33 5.19 12.47
CA GLN A 84 -5.67 5.82 13.73
C GLN A 84 -4.39 6.32 14.39
N THR A 85 -4.23 7.64 14.47
CA THR A 85 -2.99 8.29 14.93
C THR A 85 -3.09 8.88 16.34
N ASN A 86 -4.28 8.88 16.95
CA ASN A 86 -4.50 9.36 18.32
C ASN A 86 -4.02 8.37 19.42
N LEU A 87 -3.24 7.36 19.03
CA LEU A 87 -2.70 6.33 19.90
C LEU A 87 -1.17 6.46 19.94
N ARG A 88 -0.54 5.97 21.03
CA ARG A 88 0.92 5.92 21.13
C ARG A 88 1.56 5.16 19.97
N THR A 89 0.96 4.02 19.60
CA THR A 89 1.33 3.24 18.42
C THR A 89 0.18 3.32 17.43
N PRO A 90 0.36 3.92 16.25
CA PRO A 90 -0.70 4.03 15.27
C PRO A 90 -1.24 2.66 14.85
N ILE A 91 -2.56 2.55 14.68
CA ILE A 91 -3.20 1.36 14.10
C ILE A 91 -3.46 1.62 12.63
N VAL A 92 -2.90 0.78 11.77
CA VAL A 92 -3.11 0.86 10.32
C VAL A 92 -4.17 -0.17 9.92
N MET A 93 -5.26 0.33 9.36
CA MET A 93 -6.33 -0.47 8.78
C MET A 93 -6.05 -0.63 7.29
N ARG A 94 -6.23 -1.85 6.78
CA ARG A 94 -6.17 -2.19 5.36
C ARG A 94 -7.54 -2.67 4.89
N ALA A 95 -8.10 -1.95 3.94
CA ALA A 95 -9.27 -2.36 3.20
C ALA A 95 -8.84 -2.94 1.85
N GLN A 96 -9.50 -4.01 1.42
CA GLN A 96 -9.39 -4.57 0.08
C GLN A 96 -10.78 -4.75 -0.51
N ALA A 97 -10.92 -4.46 -1.80
CA ALA A 97 -12.15 -4.70 -2.54
C ALA A 97 -11.84 -5.32 -3.90
N ASP A 98 -12.73 -6.19 -4.37
CA ASP A 98 -12.63 -6.78 -5.70
C ASP A 98 -13.89 -6.59 -6.55
N SER A 99 -13.78 -6.94 -7.84
CA SER A 99 -14.86 -6.81 -8.82
C SER A 99 -16.05 -7.75 -8.59
N SER A 100 -15.91 -8.76 -7.72
CA SER A 100 -17.04 -9.62 -7.33
C SER A 100 -17.97 -8.92 -6.32
N GLY A 101 -17.50 -7.83 -5.72
CA GLY A 101 -18.17 -7.15 -4.61
C GLY A 101 -17.76 -7.69 -3.25
N GLN A 102 -16.68 -8.49 -3.16
CA GLN A 102 -16.08 -8.86 -1.90
C GLN A 102 -15.31 -7.65 -1.35
N VAL A 103 -15.52 -7.33 -0.08
CA VAL A 103 -14.79 -6.27 0.62
C VAL A 103 -14.33 -6.79 1.97
N SER A 104 -13.02 -6.72 2.21
CA SER A 104 -12.42 -7.06 3.50
C SER A 104 -11.80 -5.83 4.15
N LEU A 105 -11.84 -5.82 5.48
CA LEU A 105 -11.21 -4.81 6.31
C LEU A 105 -10.50 -5.51 7.47
N GLY A 106 -9.24 -5.16 7.68
CA GLY A 106 -8.46 -5.75 8.76
C GLY A 106 -7.33 -4.86 9.24
N THR A 107 -6.74 -5.27 10.35
CA THR A 107 -5.56 -4.63 10.92
C THR A 107 -4.72 -5.65 11.67
N LYS A 108 -3.40 -5.50 11.58
CA LYS A 108 -2.46 -6.21 12.45
C LYS A 108 -2.00 -5.25 13.53
N LEU A 109 -2.27 -5.59 14.78
CA LEU A 109 -1.77 -4.87 15.93
C LEU A 109 -0.25 -5.02 16.02
N ALA A 110 0.41 -3.96 16.49
CA ALA A 110 1.82 -4.04 16.83
C ALA A 110 2.05 -4.98 18.03
N ARG A 111 3.26 -5.52 18.15
CA ARG A 111 3.67 -6.34 19.30
C ARG A 111 3.36 -5.64 20.64
N GLY A 112 2.54 -6.28 21.47
CA GLY A 112 2.15 -5.77 22.79
C GLY A 112 1.04 -4.72 22.79
N GLN A 113 0.54 -4.31 21.63
CA GLN A 113 -0.65 -3.49 21.51
C GLN A 113 -1.89 -4.34 21.81
N LYS A 114 -2.79 -3.81 22.64
CA LYS A 114 -4.01 -4.50 23.08
C LYS A 114 -5.24 -3.79 22.55
N VAL A 115 -6.12 -4.54 21.92
CA VAL A 115 -7.47 -4.14 21.55
C VAL A 115 -8.36 -5.35 21.84
N GLU A 116 -9.48 -5.12 22.52
CA GLU A 116 -10.43 -6.19 22.83
C GLU A 116 -11.04 -6.74 21.53
N VAL A 117 -11.13 -8.07 21.43
CA VAL A 117 -11.60 -8.74 20.20
C VAL A 117 -13.03 -8.31 19.87
N ALA A 118 -13.88 -8.13 20.88
CA ALA A 118 -15.26 -7.69 20.70
C ALA A 118 -15.34 -6.26 20.14
N ASP A 119 -14.48 -5.35 20.61
CA ASP A 119 -14.44 -3.97 20.11
C ASP A 119 -13.90 -3.92 18.68
N ALA A 120 -12.85 -4.68 18.38
CA ALA A 120 -12.31 -4.79 17.04
C ALA A 120 -13.34 -5.37 16.04
N ARG A 121 -14.04 -6.43 16.44
CA ARG A 121 -15.13 -7.02 15.66
C ARG A 121 -16.23 -6.01 15.38
N LYS A 122 -16.71 -5.34 16.43
CA LYS A 122 -17.77 -4.33 16.32
C LYS A 122 -17.35 -3.19 15.39
N GLU A 123 -16.14 -2.66 15.54
CA GLU A 123 -15.65 -1.56 14.71
C GLU A 123 -15.55 -1.98 13.24
N ILE A 124 -14.83 -3.07 12.94
CA ILE A 124 -14.62 -3.56 11.58
C ILE A 124 -15.96 -3.90 10.90
N CYS A 125 -16.83 -4.67 11.57
CA CYS A 125 -18.11 -5.06 10.98
C CYS A 125 -19.07 -3.89 10.84
N SER A 126 -19.04 -2.90 11.74
CA SER A 126 -19.85 -1.69 11.57
C SER A 126 -19.48 -0.90 10.31
N MET A 127 -18.18 -0.78 10.02
CA MET A 127 -17.71 -0.08 8.82
C MET A 127 -18.12 -0.81 7.54
N LEU A 128 -17.99 -2.14 7.51
CA LEU A 128 -18.38 -2.96 6.36
C LEU A 128 -19.91 -2.99 6.15
N ALA A 129 -20.69 -2.99 7.23
CA ALA A 129 -22.15 -2.94 7.18
C ALA A 129 -22.67 -1.65 6.52
N MET A 130 -21.98 -0.53 6.74
CA MET A 130 -22.35 0.80 6.20
C MET A 130 -22.21 0.92 4.68
N LEU A 131 -21.52 -0.02 4.01
CA LEU A 131 -21.36 0.01 2.56
C LEU A 131 -22.70 -0.17 1.82
N LYS A 132 -22.96 0.72 0.88
CA LYS A 132 -24.14 0.77 0.00
C LYS A 132 -23.77 0.32 -1.40
N THR A 133 -24.65 -0.42 -2.06
CA THR A 133 -24.49 -0.79 -3.48
C THR A 133 -25.21 0.19 -4.41
N GLY A 134 -24.92 0.11 -5.70
CA GLY A 134 -25.58 0.93 -6.71
C GLY A 134 -25.26 2.43 -6.60
N LYS A 135 -26.18 3.26 -7.12
CA LYS A 135 -25.96 4.70 -7.32
C LYS A 135 -25.69 5.48 -6.03
N GLU A 136 -26.27 5.06 -4.91
CA GLU A 136 -26.05 5.70 -3.61
C GLU A 136 -24.58 5.59 -3.17
N GLY A 137 -24.02 4.36 -3.22
CA GLY A 137 -22.62 4.12 -2.88
C GLY A 137 -21.65 4.85 -3.80
N GLU A 138 -21.93 4.83 -5.10
CA GLU A 138 -21.14 5.57 -6.11
C GLU A 138 -21.14 7.08 -5.85
N ALA A 139 -22.28 7.65 -5.45
CA ALA A 139 -22.38 9.07 -5.14
C ALA A 139 -21.55 9.45 -3.90
N ILE A 140 -21.59 8.62 -2.85
CA ILE A 140 -20.78 8.81 -1.63
C ILE A 140 -19.29 8.76 -1.98
N ALA A 141 -18.87 7.74 -2.73
CA ALA A 141 -17.48 7.57 -3.17
C ALA A 141 -16.99 8.74 -4.03
N ALA A 142 -17.81 9.21 -4.99
CA ALA A 142 -17.48 10.35 -5.83
C ALA A 142 -17.38 11.67 -5.02
N ALA A 143 -18.25 11.86 -4.03
CA ALA A 143 -18.25 13.06 -3.20
C ALA A 143 -16.99 13.16 -2.34
N VAL A 144 -16.58 12.06 -1.69
CA VAL A 144 -15.39 12.09 -0.82
C VAL A 144 -14.10 12.26 -1.61
N ARG A 145 -13.94 11.66 -2.79
CA ARG A 145 -12.74 11.87 -3.62
C ARG A 145 -12.54 13.34 -4.00
N LYS A 146 -13.64 14.06 -4.25
CA LYS A 146 -13.59 15.50 -4.55
C LYS A 146 -13.14 16.32 -3.35
N SER A 147 -13.52 15.94 -2.13
CA SER A 147 -13.21 16.72 -0.93
C SER A 147 -11.92 16.31 -0.22
N SER A 148 -11.50 15.04 -0.32
CA SER A 148 -10.32 14.51 0.38
C SER A 148 -9.00 14.83 -0.30
N GLY A 149 -9.03 15.31 -1.54
CA GLY A 149 -7.84 15.43 -2.39
C GLY A 149 -7.25 14.07 -2.78
N ALA A 150 -7.93 12.96 -2.48
CA ALA A 150 -7.47 11.64 -2.85
C ALA A 150 -7.49 11.49 -4.38
N GLY A 151 -6.31 11.30 -4.96
CA GLY A 151 -6.11 11.28 -6.41
C GLY A 151 -5.60 12.60 -7.01
N GLN A 152 -5.36 13.65 -6.22
CA GLN A 152 -4.58 14.80 -6.67
C GLN A 152 -3.17 14.35 -7.04
N VAL A 153 -2.67 14.90 -8.15
CA VAL A 153 -1.29 14.69 -8.59
C VAL A 153 -0.40 15.69 -7.86
N ILE A 154 0.57 15.18 -7.11
CA ILE A 154 1.52 16.00 -6.35
C ILE A 154 2.76 16.23 -7.20
N ASP A 155 3.07 17.49 -7.48
CA ASP A 155 4.31 17.86 -8.17
C ASP A 155 5.50 17.75 -7.22
N ALA A 156 6.57 17.11 -7.69
CA ALA A 156 7.75 16.88 -6.89
C ALA A 156 9.03 16.87 -7.73
N GLU A 157 10.13 17.32 -7.13
CA GLU A 157 11.47 17.12 -7.68
C GLU A 157 12.11 15.89 -7.03
N ALA A 158 12.67 14.98 -7.83
CA ALA A 158 13.14 13.68 -7.33
C ALA A 158 14.13 13.77 -6.14
N PRO A 159 15.17 14.63 -6.15
CA PRO A 159 16.10 14.74 -5.02
C PRO A 159 15.46 15.32 -3.74
N LYS A 160 14.46 16.19 -3.89
CA LYS A 160 13.74 16.77 -2.74
C LYS A 160 12.81 15.73 -2.12
N LEU A 161 12.03 15.06 -2.97
CA LEU A 161 11.10 14.01 -2.55
C LEU A 161 11.83 12.84 -1.87
N SER A 162 12.94 12.40 -2.44
CA SER A 162 13.79 11.35 -1.86
C SER A 162 14.26 11.73 -0.46
N ALA A 163 14.76 12.95 -0.28
CA ALA A 163 15.28 13.38 1.01
C ALA A 163 14.17 13.61 2.04
N GLU A 164 12.99 14.08 1.63
CA GLU A 164 11.83 14.23 2.51
C GLU A 164 11.37 12.87 3.03
N ILE A 165 11.09 11.93 2.13
CA ILE A 165 10.62 10.59 2.49
C ILE A 165 11.69 9.83 3.27
N GLY A 166 12.95 9.91 2.84
CA GLY A 166 14.07 9.30 3.55
C GLY A 166 14.19 9.79 4.99
N ARG A 167 14.06 11.11 5.24
CA ARG A 167 14.05 11.65 6.61
C ARG A 167 12.86 11.16 7.42
N GLU A 168 11.68 11.09 6.82
CA GLU A 168 10.49 10.60 7.49
C GLU A 168 10.60 9.12 7.86
N ILE A 169 11.09 8.28 6.95
CA ILE A 169 11.36 6.86 7.22
C ILE A 169 12.39 6.72 8.34
N GLN A 170 13.49 7.48 8.31
CA GLN A 170 14.49 7.44 9.37
C GLN A 170 13.88 7.80 10.74
N LYS A 171 13.04 8.83 10.79
CA LYS A 171 12.34 9.24 12.02
C LYS A 171 11.38 8.16 12.51
N THR A 172 10.54 7.62 11.62
CA THR A 172 9.56 6.59 11.96
C THR A 172 10.23 5.28 12.41
N MET A 173 11.35 4.92 11.79
CA MET A 173 12.09 3.69 12.11
C MET A 173 13.08 3.84 13.26
N ALA A 174 13.30 5.04 13.80
CA ALA A 174 14.30 5.30 14.84
C ALA A 174 14.12 4.42 16.09
N GLY A 175 12.87 4.21 16.52
CA GLY A 175 12.55 3.37 17.68
C GLY A 175 12.96 1.91 17.47
N VAL A 176 12.74 1.37 16.27
CA VAL A 176 13.12 0.00 15.91
C VAL A 176 14.64 -0.14 15.79
N LYS A 177 15.32 0.85 15.20
CA LYS A 177 16.79 0.86 15.09
C LYS A 177 17.48 0.94 16.45
N SER A 178 16.92 1.69 17.40
CA SER A 178 17.50 1.89 18.74
C SER A 178 17.54 0.62 19.62
N LYS A 179 16.66 -0.36 19.37
CA LYS A 179 16.61 -1.63 20.11
C LYS A 179 17.91 -2.44 19.98
N GLY A 180 18.53 -2.44 18.79
CA GLY A 180 19.81 -3.10 18.55
C GLY A 180 20.99 -2.38 19.21
N THR A 181 20.92 -1.05 19.32
CA THR A 181 22.01 -0.23 19.88
C THR A 181 22.08 -0.32 21.40
N LEU A 182 20.93 -0.26 22.09
CA LEU A 182 20.89 -0.29 23.56
C LEU A 182 21.22 -1.68 24.13
N GLY A 183 20.74 -2.75 23.48
CA GLY A 183 21.06 -4.13 23.87
C GLY A 183 22.55 -4.44 23.74
N ASN A 184 23.17 -3.99 22.65
CA ASN A 184 24.61 -4.14 22.44
C ASN A 184 25.42 -3.34 23.48
N LEU A 185 24.95 -2.16 23.88
CA LEU A 185 25.66 -1.31 24.83
C LEU A 185 25.56 -1.78 26.29
N LEU A 186 24.40 -2.31 26.72
CA LEU A 186 24.14 -2.61 28.14
C LEU A 186 24.42 -4.06 28.54
N ILE A 187 24.20 -5.02 27.64
CA ILE A 187 24.22 -6.46 27.98
C ILE A 187 25.01 -7.30 26.96
N GLY A 188 25.75 -6.67 26.04
CA GLY A 188 26.46 -7.37 24.97
C GLY A 188 25.55 -8.22 24.08
N SER A 189 24.24 -7.95 24.10
CA SER A 189 23.22 -8.74 23.43
C SER A 189 22.73 -8.02 22.19
N THR A 190 22.82 -8.69 21.05
CA THR A 190 22.31 -8.20 19.78
C THR A 190 20.81 -8.39 19.68
N ASN A 191 20.04 -7.66 20.49
CA ASN A 191 18.59 -7.62 20.36
C ASN A 191 18.21 -6.78 19.13
N TYR A 192 18.36 -7.38 17.94
CA TYR A 192 17.85 -6.81 16.69
C TYR A 192 16.33 -6.85 16.71
N ALA A 193 15.70 -5.81 16.18
CA ALA A 193 14.29 -5.88 15.90
C ALA A 193 14.00 -6.96 14.85
N THR A 194 12.93 -7.71 15.06
CA THR A 194 12.51 -8.75 14.11
C THR A 194 11.97 -8.13 12.82
N ALA A 195 11.97 -8.90 11.72
CA ALA A 195 11.34 -8.47 10.47
C ALA A 195 9.85 -8.08 10.66
N GLY A 196 9.16 -8.70 11.64
CA GLY A 196 7.80 -8.33 12.02
C GLY A 196 7.71 -6.92 12.61
N GLU A 197 8.56 -6.60 13.59
CA GLU A 197 8.61 -5.28 14.21
C GLU A 197 8.99 -4.17 13.21
N HIS A 198 9.86 -4.48 12.24
CA HIS A 198 10.16 -3.56 11.13
C HIS A 198 8.93 -3.29 10.26
N LYS A 199 8.19 -4.34 9.86
CA LYS A 199 6.97 -4.20 9.07
C LYS A 199 5.90 -3.40 9.82
N GLU A 200 5.71 -3.66 11.11
CA GLU A 200 4.75 -2.95 11.96
C GLU A 200 5.07 -1.46 12.07
N ALA A 201 6.34 -1.11 12.33
CA ALA A 201 6.76 0.29 12.39
C ALA A 201 6.67 1.00 11.04
N PHE A 202 6.81 0.28 9.93
CA PHE A 202 6.75 0.84 8.59
C PHE A 202 5.32 0.95 8.03
N ALA A 203 4.35 0.25 8.62
CA ALA A 203 2.96 0.25 8.15
C ALA A 203 2.34 1.66 7.98
N PRO A 204 2.58 2.64 8.88
CA PRO A 204 2.09 4.01 8.67
C PRO A 204 2.68 4.72 7.44
N ILE A 205 3.93 4.40 7.07
CA ILE A 205 4.55 4.92 5.84
C ILE A 205 3.83 4.35 4.61
N ILE A 206 3.59 3.03 4.59
CA ILE A 206 2.79 2.40 3.53
C ILE A 206 1.43 3.07 3.43
N ALA A 207 0.73 3.22 4.56
CA ALA A 207 -0.60 3.82 4.60
C ALA A 207 -0.62 5.27 4.09
N LYS A 208 0.43 6.03 4.39
CA LYS A 208 0.57 7.41 3.93
C LYS A 208 0.80 7.48 2.43
N TYR A 209 1.69 6.66 1.85
CA TYR A 209 2.18 6.86 0.48
C TYR A 209 1.50 6.00 -0.58
N LYS A 210 1.05 4.78 -0.26
CA LYS A 210 0.42 3.88 -1.22
C LYS A 210 -0.79 4.56 -1.89
N GLY A 211 -0.89 4.42 -3.22
CA GLY A 211 -1.96 5.00 -4.02
C GLY A 211 -1.83 6.51 -4.29
N ARG A 212 -0.83 7.20 -3.72
CA ARG A 212 -0.59 8.61 -4.05
C ARG A 212 -0.14 8.77 -5.49
N LYS A 213 -0.58 9.84 -6.14
CA LYS A 213 -0.13 10.21 -7.47
C LYS A 213 0.92 11.30 -7.36
N TYR A 214 2.04 11.12 -8.03
CA TYR A 214 3.06 12.15 -8.17
C TYR A 214 3.33 12.43 -9.64
N ARG A 215 3.67 13.68 -9.94
CA ARG A 215 4.35 14.09 -11.16
C ARG A 215 5.76 14.53 -10.76
N ILE A 216 6.71 13.66 -11.07
CA ILE A 216 8.09 13.75 -10.61
C ILE A 216 8.93 14.31 -11.75
N ASP A 217 9.60 15.44 -11.49
CA ASP A 217 10.61 16.04 -12.35
C ASP A 217 12.00 15.67 -11.83
N GLY A 218 12.85 15.14 -12.70
CA GLY A 218 14.20 14.78 -12.31
C GLY A 218 15.05 14.23 -13.44
N GLN A 219 16.33 14.10 -13.14
CA GLN A 219 17.29 13.47 -14.04
C GLN A 219 17.25 11.96 -13.88
N ILE A 220 17.41 11.22 -14.98
CA ILE A 220 17.48 9.77 -15.00
C ILE A 220 18.82 9.30 -14.44
N TYR A 221 18.77 8.34 -13.52
CA TYR A 221 19.91 7.59 -13.03
C TYR A 221 20.10 6.29 -13.81
N THR A 222 19.02 5.52 -14.01
CA THR A 222 19.07 4.29 -14.80
C THR A 222 17.81 4.12 -15.63
N VAL A 223 17.98 3.56 -16.82
CA VAL A 223 16.92 3.06 -17.69
C VAL A 223 17.13 1.56 -17.81
N SER A 224 16.20 0.77 -17.28
CA SER A 224 16.37 -0.69 -17.20
C SER A 224 15.09 -1.42 -17.54
N ARG A 225 15.21 -2.62 -18.09
CA ARG A 225 14.09 -3.56 -18.21
C ARG A 225 14.24 -4.61 -17.12
N ASN A 226 13.19 -4.86 -16.34
CA ASN A 226 13.18 -6.00 -15.44
C ASN A 226 13.17 -7.28 -16.27
N GLU A 227 14.18 -8.12 -16.12
CA GLU A 227 14.33 -9.34 -16.93
C GLU A 227 13.27 -10.40 -16.65
N PHE A 228 12.65 -10.37 -15.45
CA PHE A 228 11.64 -11.33 -15.03
C PHE A 228 10.23 -10.88 -15.41
N SER A 229 9.87 -9.63 -15.10
CA SER A 229 8.52 -9.10 -15.36
C SER A 229 8.38 -8.46 -16.74
N GLY A 230 9.50 -8.14 -17.40
CA GLY A 230 9.53 -7.38 -18.65
C GLY A 230 9.25 -5.89 -18.48
N GLU A 231 9.02 -5.43 -17.25
CA GLU A 231 8.66 -4.05 -16.91
C GLU A 231 9.76 -3.06 -17.28
N LEU A 232 9.33 -1.88 -17.76
CA LEU A 232 10.20 -0.80 -18.17
C LEU A 232 10.40 0.17 -17.00
N VAL A 233 11.58 0.17 -16.41
CA VAL A 233 11.87 0.89 -15.16
C VAL A 233 12.81 2.06 -15.43
N VAL A 234 12.41 3.24 -14.96
CA VAL A 234 13.23 4.46 -14.92
C VAL A 234 13.48 4.81 -13.46
N ALA A 235 14.74 4.83 -13.04
CA ALA A 235 15.12 5.30 -11.70
C ALA A 235 15.63 6.74 -11.79
N TYR A 236 15.24 7.58 -10.83
CA TYR A 236 15.72 8.96 -10.75
C TYR A 236 17.06 9.08 -10.02
N LEU A 237 17.85 10.06 -10.43
CA LEU A 237 19.04 10.50 -9.73
C LEU A 237 18.61 11.43 -8.58
N VAL A 238 18.69 10.89 -7.37
CA VAL A 238 18.22 11.50 -6.12
C VAL A 238 19.34 12.09 -5.26
N THR A 239 20.61 11.84 -5.62
CA THR A 239 21.76 12.43 -4.94
C THR A 239 21.67 13.96 -4.93
N GLN A 240 21.63 14.54 -3.73
CA GLN A 240 21.52 15.98 -3.55
C GLN A 240 22.80 16.71 -3.96
N THR A 241 22.64 17.93 -4.49
CA THR A 241 23.70 18.93 -4.54
C THR A 241 23.86 19.54 -3.14
N ARG A 242 25.10 19.60 -2.61
CA ARG A 242 25.40 20.16 -1.28
C ARG A 242 26.43 21.28 -1.38
N GLY A 243 26.36 22.22 -0.44
CA GLY A 243 27.33 23.33 -0.29
C GLY A 243 26.96 24.62 -1.04
N LEU A 244 27.65 25.72 -0.70
CA LEU A 244 27.44 27.07 -1.25
C LEU A 244 27.63 27.13 -2.78
N LEU A 245 28.41 26.20 -3.33
CA LEU A 245 28.68 26.04 -4.77
C LEU A 245 27.77 25.02 -5.48
N LYS A 246 26.77 24.45 -4.79
CA LYS A 246 25.85 23.43 -5.33
C LYS A 246 26.55 22.23 -6.01
N ILE A 247 27.69 21.79 -5.50
CA ILE A 247 28.42 20.66 -6.08
C ILE A 247 27.64 19.38 -5.79
N ARG A 248 27.40 18.58 -6.84
CA ARG A 248 26.72 17.29 -6.72
C ARG A 248 27.67 16.28 -6.08
N GLN A 249 27.20 15.56 -5.07
CA GLN A 249 27.93 14.37 -4.64
C GLN A 249 27.91 13.34 -5.78
N SER A 250 28.93 12.48 -5.85
CA SER A 250 29.06 11.50 -6.93
C SER A 250 27.75 10.71 -7.11
N SER A 251 27.32 10.51 -8.36
CA SER A 251 26.18 9.65 -8.69
C SER A 251 26.38 8.21 -8.18
N THR A 252 27.64 7.80 -7.92
CA THR A 252 28.00 6.53 -7.27
C THR A 252 27.33 6.34 -5.89
N TYR A 253 26.91 7.42 -5.21
CA TYR A 253 26.23 7.35 -3.92
C TYR A 253 24.70 7.41 -4.03
N ASN A 254 24.13 7.36 -5.23
CA ASN A 254 22.69 7.47 -5.42
C ASN A 254 21.92 6.39 -4.64
N SER A 255 22.44 5.16 -4.65
CA SER A 255 21.87 4.01 -3.94
C SER A 255 21.92 4.12 -2.41
N ASN A 256 22.68 5.08 -1.84
CA ASN A 256 22.67 5.34 -0.41
C ASN A 256 21.50 6.24 0.03
N ASN A 257 20.78 6.83 -0.93
CA ASN A 257 19.60 7.65 -0.67
C ASN A 257 18.33 6.84 -0.95
N PHE A 258 17.21 7.36 -0.45
CA PHE A 258 15.91 6.77 -0.71
C PHE A 258 15.59 6.83 -2.21
N MET A 259 15.49 5.69 -2.87
CA MET A 259 15.34 5.61 -4.32
C MET A 259 13.92 5.90 -4.76
N ILE A 260 13.78 6.48 -5.94
CA ILE A 260 12.48 6.74 -6.58
C ILE A 260 12.53 6.13 -7.98
N GLN A 261 11.62 5.18 -8.21
CA GLN A 261 11.53 4.43 -9.45
C GLN A 261 10.15 4.58 -10.08
N CYS A 262 10.12 4.57 -11.40
CA CYS A 262 8.91 4.63 -12.21
C CYS A 262 8.88 3.43 -13.15
N VAL A 263 7.89 2.56 -12.97
CA VAL A 263 7.52 1.53 -13.94
C VAL A 263 6.61 2.19 -14.97
N LEU A 264 7.10 2.32 -16.20
CA LEU A 264 6.36 2.95 -17.27
C LEU A 264 5.13 2.13 -17.68
N ALA A 265 4.05 2.83 -18.03
CA ALA A 265 2.86 2.18 -18.57
C ALA A 265 3.20 1.43 -19.88
N PRO A 266 2.49 0.33 -20.21
CA PRO A 266 2.80 -0.50 -21.39
C PRO A 266 2.83 0.27 -22.72
N ASP A 267 2.05 1.34 -22.84
CA ASP A 267 1.98 2.18 -24.04
C ASP A 267 3.16 3.17 -24.19
N GLN A 268 4.03 3.27 -23.17
CA GLN A 268 5.22 4.13 -23.19
C GLN A 268 6.47 3.42 -23.75
N ALA A 269 6.35 2.22 -24.32
CA ALA A 269 7.49 1.45 -24.81
C ALA A 269 8.35 2.21 -25.83
N LYS A 270 7.73 2.99 -26.73
CA LYS A 270 8.47 3.83 -27.69
C LYS A 270 9.21 4.97 -27.01
N PHE A 271 8.57 5.62 -26.03
CA PHE A 271 9.18 6.68 -25.25
C PHE A 271 10.39 6.17 -24.45
N PHE A 272 10.28 4.98 -23.84
CA PHE A 272 11.39 4.32 -23.14
C PHE A 272 12.65 4.18 -24.00
N LEU A 273 12.50 3.85 -25.29
CA LEU A 273 13.64 3.69 -26.21
C LEU A 273 14.38 5.01 -26.51
N THR A 274 13.79 6.15 -26.17
CA THR A 274 14.41 7.47 -26.34
C THR A 274 15.19 7.92 -25.09
N LEU A 275 15.03 7.22 -23.97
CA LEU A 275 15.60 7.63 -22.68
C LEU A 275 17.02 7.07 -22.49
N SER A 276 17.89 7.92 -21.96
CA SER A 276 19.25 7.58 -21.55
C SER A 276 19.53 8.05 -20.12
N GLU A 277 20.57 7.48 -19.50
CA GLU A 277 21.11 8.02 -18.25
C GLU A 277 21.50 9.49 -18.43
N GLY A 278 21.16 10.33 -17.45
CA GLY A 278 21.45 11.76 -17.51
C GLY A 278 20.38 12.61 -18.20
N ASP A 279 19.40 12.02 -18.88
CA ASP A 279 18.28 12.77 -19.45
C ASP A 279 17.39 13.36 -18.34
N TRP A 280 16.75 14.48 -18.64
CA TRP A 280 15.72 15.05 -17.78
C TRP A 280 14.35 14.59 -18.24
N VAL A 281 13.55 14.13 -17.29
CA VAL A 281 12.21 13.64 -17.57
C VAL A 281 11.25 14.05 -16.47
N LYS A 282 10.00 14.28 -16.88
CA LYS A 282 8.88 14.45 -15.98
C LYS A 282 7.91 13.29 -16.17
N LEU A 283 7.77 12.44 -15.17
CA LEU A 283 6.85 11.29 -15.20
C LEU A 283 5.75 11.44 -14.16
N ALA A 284 4.51 11.18 -14.57
CA ALA A 284 3.38 11.07 -13.66
C ALA A 284 2.99 9.61 -13.47
N GLY A 285 2.83 9.16 -12.22
CA GLY A 285 2.50 7.79 -11.86
C GLY A 285 1.82 7.67 -10.50
N THR A 286 1.48 6.44 -10.12
CA THR A 286 0.84 6.14 -8.82
C THR A 286 1.77 5.27 -7.98
N VAL A 287 2.01 5.62 -6.72
CA VAL A 287 2.83 4.81 -5.80
C VAL A 287 2.19 3.44 -5.60
N ASP A 288 2.90 2.39 -6.02
CA ASP A 288 2.50 1.01 -5.84
C ASP A 288 3.30 0.31 -4.75
N LYS A 289 4.61 0.51 -4.69
CA LYS A 289 5.43 -0.09 -3.64
C LYS A 289 6.22 0.97 -2.91
N ILE A 290 6.37 0.76 -1.62
CA ILE A 290 7.27 1.54 -0.79
C ILE A 290 7.85 0.61 0.26
N ASP A 291 9.16 0.68 0.42
CA ASP A 291 9.94 -0.03 1.41
C ASP A 291 10.92 0.96 2.08
N PRO A 292 11.73 0.56 3.06
CA PRO A 292 12.63 1.50 3.74
C PRO A 292 13.68 2.19 2.85
N GLU A 293 13.96 1.65 1.67
CA GLU A 293 15.04 2.09 0.76
C GLU A 293 14.51 2.68 -0.54
N SER A 294 13.29 2.33 -0.96
CA SER A 294 12.75 2.76 -2.24
C SER A 294 11.24 3.01 -2.25
N MET A 295 10.81 3.81 -3.22
CA MET A 295 9.42 3.83 -3.69
C MET A 295 9.37 3.56 -5.18
N GLU A 296 8.39 2.76 -5.58
CA GLU A 296 8.08 2.43 -6.96
C GLU A 296 6.70 2.98 -7.32
N LEU A 297 6.64 3.77 -8.39
CA LEU A 297 5.42 4.24 -9.01
C LEU A 297 5.09 3.34 -10.21
N ARG A 298 3.85 2.91 -10.33
CA ARG A 298 3.32 2.21 -11.50
C ARG A 298 2.61 3.13 -12.46
N ASP A 299 2.36 2.61 -13.67
CA ASP A 299 1.66 3.28 -14.75
C ASP A 299 2.26 4.66 -15.07
N CYS A 300 3.58 4.80 -14.96
CA CYS A 300 4.27 6.06 -15.18
C CYS A 300 4.18 6.46 -16.66
N ARG A 301 3.81 7.73 -16.90
CA ARG A 301 3.64 8.31 -18.24
C ARG A 301 4.40 9.61 -18.32
N GLN A 302 4.92 9.93 -19.52
CA GLN A 302 5.49 11.24 -19.77
C GLN A 302 4.45 12.33 -19.48
N ALA A 303 4.84 13.31 -18.69
CA ALA A 303 4.02 14.46 -18.33
C ALA A 303 4.68 15.75 -18.83
N ASN A 304 3.86 16.71 -19.22
CA ASN A 304 4.31 18.06 -19.58
C ASN A 304 4.47 18.93 -18.32
#